data_AF-A0A838K285-F1
#
_entry.id   AF-A0A838K285-F1
#
_cell.length_a   1.000
_cell.length_b   1.000
_cell.length_c   1.000
_cell.angle_alpha   90.00
_cell.angle_beta   90.00
_cell.angle_gamma   90.00
#
_symmetry.space_group_name_H-M   'P 1'
#
loop_
_entity.id
_entity.type
_entity.pdbx_description
1 polymer ?
#
loop_
_entity_poly.entity_id
_entity_poly.type
_entity_poly.pdbx_seq_one_letter_code
_entity_poly.pdbx_strand_id
1 'polypeptide(L)'
;ALGGVEVYVPPTTAEDKTGLVQAGRQVLNGEQALRYVRTRYSLPDGDFGRIDRQQNFIRSLMNKLLGGGTLNNPFTLTPVLNAIVGSLTVDDSLDTGEMRSLALSLRGLGRDDVTFVTAPFGAFDSTSSGASIVRLDEAQSQDLWTAVAEDDIDSYLSVYGEGAGRLPAPKDIG
;
A
#
# COMPACT_ATOMS: atom_id res chain seq x y z
N ALA A 1 9.09 0.40 -16.89
CA ALA A 1 8.81 -0.94 -16.33
C ALA A 1 7.31 -1.29 -16.36
N LEU A 2 6.41 -0.55 -15.70
CA LEU A 2 4.96 -0.87 -15.66
C LEU A 2 4.05 -0.05 -16.59
N GLY A 3 4.58 0.97 -17.26
CA GLY A 3 3.75 1.91 -18.04
C GLY A 3 2.81 2.76 -17.17
N GLY A 4 3.19 3.03 -15.92
CA GLY A 4 2.42 3.79 -14.93
C GLY A 4 1.51 2.91 -14.05
N VAL A 5 0.90 3.48 -13.02
CA VAL A 5 -0.04 2.81 -12.11
C VAL A 5 -1.34 3.60 -12.08
N GLU A 6 -2.48 2.95 -12.31
CA GLU A 6 -3.77 3.61 -12.17
C GLU A 6 -4.10 3.77 -10.69
N VAL A 7 -4.31 5.01 -10.25
CA VAL A 7 -4.64 5.37 -8.87
C VAL A 7 -5.86 6.28 -8.90
N TYR A 8 -6.75 6.12 -7.93
CA TYR A 8 -7.79 7.11 -7.68
C TYR A 8 -7.19 8.25 -6.85
N VAL A 9 -7.17 9.45 -7.41
CA VAL A 9 -6.76 10.67 -6.70
C VAL A 9 -8.03 11.31 -6.12
N PRO A 10 -8.15 11.45 -4.78
CA PRO A 10 -9.31 12.12 -4.18
C PRO A 10 -9.39 13.58 -4.58
N PRO A 11 -10.57 14.22 -4.45
CA PRO A 11 -10.69 15.66 -4.53
C PRO A 11 -9.79 16.33 -3.49
N THR A 12 -8.87 17.18 -3.93
CA THR A 12 -7.99 17.93 -3.03
C THR A 12 -8.55 19.32 -2.76
N THR A 13 -8.32 19.85 -1.57
CA THR A 13 -8.49 21.28 -1.29
C THR A 13 -7.42 22.08 -2.07
N ALA A 14 -7.76 23.29 -2.49
CA ALA A 14 -7.18 24.07 -3.60
C ALA A 14 -5.66 24.39 -3.59
N GLU A 15 -4.85 23.83 -2.69
CA GLU A 15 -3.40 24.04 -2.61
C GLU A 15 -2.58 22.76 -2.81
N ASP A 16 -2.99 21.89 -3.73
CA ASP A 16 -2.21 20.69 -4.02
C ASP A 16 -1.00 21.02 -4.91
N LYS A 17 0.16 21.26 -4.29
CA LYS A 17 1.45 21.51 -4.97
C LYS A 17 2.05 20.26 -5.67
N THR A 18 1.23 19.24 -5.91
CA THR A 18 1.60 17.94 -6.49
C THR A 18 1.70 17.98 -8.02
N GLY A 19 1.11 19.00 -8.64
CA GLY A 19 0.94 19.07 -10.10
C GLY A 19 -0.02 18.00 -10.64
N LEU A 20 -0.80 17.34 -9.78
CA LEU A 20 -1.88 16.43 -10.16
C LEU A 20 -3.17 17.26 -10.27
N VAL A 21 -3.66 17.41 -11.49
CA VAL A 21 -4.52 18.54 -11.85
C VAL A 21 -6.02 18.27 -11.68
N GLN A 22 -6.42 17.02 -11.44
CA GLN A 22 -7.84 16.64 -11.35
C GLN A 22 -8.06 15.51 -10.35
N ALA A 23 -9.22 15.51 -9.70
CA ALA A 23 -9.70 14.37 -8.93
C ALA A 23 -10.13 13.23 -9.89
N GLY A 24 -10.06 11.98 -9.42
CA GLY A 24 -10.50 10.80 -10.15
C GLY A 24 -9.37 9.83 -10.52
N ARG A 25 -9.72 8.81 -11.30
CA ARG A 25 -8.77 7.76 -11.74
C ARG A 25 -7.76 8.31 -12.74
N GLN A 26 -6.48 8.13 -12.43
CA GLN A 26 -5.38 8.59 -13.27
C GLN A 26 -4.26 7.56 -13.30
N VAL A 27 -3.63 7.41 -14.47
CA VAL A 27 -2.41 6.60 -14.59
C VAL A 27 -1.20 7.47 -14.25
N LEU A 28 -0.60 7.20 -13.10
CA LEU A 28 0.58 7.92 -12.62
C LEU A 28 1.85 7.28 -13.17
N ASN A 29 2.69 8.06 -13.83
CA ASN A 29 4.07 7.67 -14.13
C ASN A 29 4.93 7.70 -12.84
N GLY A 30 6.19 7.28 -12.91
CA GLY A 30 7.05 7.18 -11.72
C GLY A 30 7.23 8.50 -10.96
N GLU A 31 7.38 9.62 -11.66
CA GLU A 31 7.52 10.94 -11.05
C GLU A 31 6.21 11.41 -10.40
N GLN A 32 5.08 11.21 -11.09
CA GLN A 32 3.75 11.52 -10.57
C GLN A 32 3.39 10.65 -9.36
N ALA A 33 3.73 9.36 -9.40
CA ALA A 33 3.55 8.44 -8.28
C ALA A 33 4.36 8.87 -7.07
N LEU A 34 5.63 9.26 -7.27
CA LEU A 34 6.49 9.76 -6.19
C LEU A 34 5.94 11.04 -5.57
N ARG A 35 5.42 11.96 -6.39
CA ARG A 35 4.74 13.17 -5.89
C ARG A 35 3.50 12.81 -5.10
N TYR A 36 2.65 11.92 -5.62
CA TYR A 36 1.42 11.47 -4.96
C TYR A 36 1.70 10.93 -3.55
N VAL A 37 2.65 9.99 -3.39
CA VAL A 37 2.95 9.37 -2.08
C VAL A 37 3.68 10.28 -1.09
N ARG A 38 4.31 11.36 -1.56
CA ARG A 38 5.02 12.35 -0.73
C ARG A 38 4.16 13.55 -0.32
N THR A 39 2.92 13.61 -0.81
CA THR A 39 2.00 14.70 -0.50
C THR A 39 1.64 14.69 0.98
N ARG A 40 1.77 15.84 1.65
CA ARG A 40 1.58 15.98 3.11
C ARG A 40 0.73 17.19 3.50
N TYR A 41 0.94 18.32 2.85
CA TYR A 41 0.45 19.63 3.31
C TYR A 41 -1.01 19.93 2.92
N SER A 42 -1.57 19.22 1.95
CA SER A 42 -2.92 19.41 1.42
C SER A 42 -3.95 18.45 2.00
N LEU A 43 -3.59 17.65 3.03
CA LEU A 43 -4.41 16.55 3.54
C LEU A 43 -5.08 16.93 4.87
N PRO A 44 -6.40 16.72 5.04
CA PRO A 44 -7.13 17.04 6.27
C PRO A 44 -6.54 16.37 7.52
N ASP A 45 -6.00 15.16 7.37
CA ASP A 45 -5.53 14.29 8.46
C ASP A 45 -3.99 14.23 8.60
N GLY A 46 -3.27 15.14 7.94
CA GLY A 46 -1.82 15.29 8.09
C GLY A 46 -1.01 14.03 7.72
N ASP A 47 -0.39 13.39 8.72
CA ASP A 47 0.46 12.20 8.53
C ASP A 47 -0.34 10.96 8.14
N PHE A 48 -1.58 10.84 8.64
CA PHE A 48 -2.46 9.70 8.36
C PHE A 48 -2.92 9.70 6.91
N GLY A 49 -3.32 10.85 6.37
CA GLY A 49 -3.63 10.96 4.93
C GLY A 49 -2.43 10.61 4.03
N ARG A 50 -1.19 10.86 4.49
CA ARG A 50 0.01 10.41 3.75
C ARG A 50 0.12 8.88 3.77
N ILE A 51 -0.12 8.24 4.92
CA ILE A 51 -0.12 6.77 5.05
C ILE A 51 -1.18 6.17 4.13
N ASP A 52 -2.39 6.73 4.11
CA ASP A 52 -3.47 6.25 3.24
C ASP A 52 -3.10 6.33 1.76
N ARG A 53 -2.44 7.42 1.34
CA ARG A 53 -1.95 7.55 -0.05
C ARG A 53 -0.86 6.53 -0.38
N GLN A 54 0.07 6.27 0.54
CA GLN A 54 1.10 5.25 0.34
C GLN A 54 0.48 3.86 0.20
N GLN A 55 -0.45 3.53 1.10
CA GLN A 55 -1.18 2.26 1.07
C GLN A 55 -2.03 2.13 -0.20
N ASN A 56 -2.70 3.21 -0.65
CA ASN A 56 -3.43 3.24 -1.93
C ASN A 56 -2.53 2.92 -3.11
N PHE A 57 -1.34 3.53 -3.15
CA PHE A 57 -0.40 3.33 -4.24
C PHE A 57 0.12 1.89 -4.27
N ILE A 58 0.51 1.34 -3.12
CA ILE A 58 0.96 -0.07 -3.00
C ILE A 58 -0.15 -1.03 -3.45
N ARG A 59 -1.39 -0.80 -3.00
CA ARG A 59 -2.56 -1.58 -3.42
C ARG A 59 -2.82 -1.48 -4.93
N SER A 60 -2.75 -0.28 -5.49
CA SER A 60 -2.93 -0.04 -6.92
C SER A 60 -1.83 -0.71 -7.76
N LEU A 61 -0.60 -0.68 -7.26
CA LEU A 61 0.54 -1.38 -7.83
C LEU A 61 0.33 -2.90 -7.83
N MET A 62 -0.05 -3.48 -6.69
CA MET A 62 -0.36 -4.92 -6.56
C MET A 62 -1.51 -5.32 -7.50
N ASN A 63 -2.58 -4.54 -7.55
CA ASN A 63 -3.71 -4.78 -8.46
C ASN A 63 -3.33 -4.77 -9.93
N LYS A 64 -2.32 -3.96 -10.31
CA LYS A 64 -1.78 -3.93 -11.67
C LYS A 64 -0.87 -5.13 -11.95
N LEU A 65 -0.06 -5.53 -10.98
CA LEU A 65 0.79 -6.72 -11.10
C LEU A 65 -0.04 -7.99 -11.29
N LEU A 66 -1.04 -8.19 -10.42
CA LEU A 66 -1.91 -9.37 -10.41
C LEU A 66 -2.93 -9.35 -11.56
N GLY A 67 -3.60 -8.21 -11.79
CA GLY A 67 -4.66 -8.11 -12.79
C GLY A 67 -4.20 -7.80 -14.22
N GLY A 68 -2.99 -7.27 -14.40
CA GLY A 68 -2.49 -6.79 -15.70
C GLY A 68 -1.77 -7.84 -16.55
N GLY A 69 -1.78 -9.11 -16.14
CA GLY A 69 -1.02 -10.18 -16.80
C GLY A 69 0.50 -9.99 -16.71
N THR A 70 0.99 -9.06 -15.87
CA THR A 70 2.42 -8.75 -15.75
C THR A 70 3.19 -9.97 -15.25
N LEU A 71 2.62 -10.71 -14.29
CA LEU A 71 3.19 -11.98 -13.79
C LEU A 71 3.21 -13.10 -14.85
N ASN A 72 2.38 -13.00 -15.89
CA ASN A 72 2.29 -13.99 -16.98
C ASN A 72 3.18 -13.64 -18.17
N ASN A 73 3.81 -12.46 -18.20
CA ASN A 73 4.61 -11.99 -19.32
C ASN A 73 6.05 -11.68 -18.87
N PRO A 74 7.05 -12.50 -19.24
CA PRO A 74 8.43 -12.32 -18.81
C PRO A 74 9.07 -11.02 -19.32
N PHE A 75 8.62 -10.50 -20.47
CA PHE A 75 9.11 -9.25 -21.04
C PHE A 75 8.65 -8.02 -20.25
N THR A 76 7.51 -8.11 -19.55
CA THR A 76 7.05 -7.06 -18.62
C THR A 76 7.50 -7.32 -17.20
N LEU A 77 7.58 -8.58 -16.76
CA LEU A 77 7.95 -8.93 -15.38
C LEU A 77 9.40 -8.56 -15.06
N THR A 78 10.33 -8.90 -15.95
CA THR A 78 11.78 -8.72 -15.68
C THR A 78 12.18 -7.26 -15.46
N PRO A 79 11.76 -6.30 -16.32
CA PRO A 79 12.07 -4.88 -16.08
C PRO A 79 11.44 -4.31 -14.80
N VAL A 80 10.35 -4.90 -14.31
CA VAL A 80 9.67 -4.48 -13.08
C VAL A 80 10.45 -4.93 -11.87
N LEU A 81 10.84 -6.20 -11.83
CA LEU A 81 11.68 -6.74 -10.74
C LEU A 81 13.01 -5.98 -10.64
N ASN A 82 13.66 -5.72 -11.77
CA ASN A 82 14.92 -4.96 -11.78
C ASN A 82 14.74 -3.53 -11.26
N ALA A 83 13.63 -2.87 -11.58
CA ALA A 83 13.34 -1.52 -11.07
C ALA A 83 13.08 -1.53 -9.56
N ILE A 84 12.41 -2.57 -9.03
CA ILE A 84 12.15 -2.73 -7.60
C ILE A 84 13.46 -2.96 -6.84
N VAL A 85 14.26 -3.94 -7.27
CA VAL A 85 15.57 -4.27 -6.66
C VAL A 85 16.51 -3.05 -6.70
N GLY A 86 16.53 -2.30 -7.81
CA GLY A 86 17.33 -1.08 -7.92
C GLY A 86 16.82 0.11 -7.09
N SER A 87 15.60 0.05 -6.57
CA SER A 87 14.98 1.14 -5.78
C SER A 87 14.89 0.84 -4.28
N LEU A 88 15.21 -0.38 -3.86
CA LEU A 88 15.14 -0.82 -2.48
C LEU A 88 16.53 -1.18 -1.99
N THR A 89 16.86 -0.76 -0.76
CA THR A 89 17.97 -1.39 -0.03
C THR A 89 17.44 -2.71 0.50
N VAL A 90 17.77 -3.79 -0.20
CA VAL A 90 17.41 -5.15 0.19
C VAL A 90 18.57 -5.78 0.96
N ASP A 91 18.24 -6.67 1.90
CA ASP A 91 19.23 -7.56 2.51
C ASP A 91 19.89 -8.43 1.42
N ASP A 92 21.13 -8.85 1.63
CA ASP A 92 21.92 -9.60 0.65
C ASP A 92 21.24 -10.91 0.20
N SER A 93 20.30 -11.45 0.99
CA SER A 93 19.54 -12.66 0.65
C SER A 93 18.36 -12.44 -0.28
N LEU A 94 17.87 -11.19 -0.45
CA LEU A 94 16.72 -10.89 -1.30
C LEU A 94 17.17 -10.45 -2.70
N ASP A 95 17.84 -11.35 -3.40
CA ASP A 95 18.36 -11.10 -4.74
C ASP A 95 17.27 -11.10 -5.83
N THR A 96 17.67 -10.84 -7.08
CA THR A 96 16.72 -10.82 -8.22
C THR A 96 16.08 -12.20 -8.47
N GLY A 97 16.76 -13.29 -8.12
CA GLY A 97 16.26 -14.66 -8.22
C GLY A 97 15.15 -14.93 -7.22
N GLU A 98 15.36 -14.58 -5.95
CA GLU A 98 14.35 -14.71 -4.89
C GLU A 98 13.11 -13.86 -5.18
N MET A 99 13.30 -12.61 -5.63
CA MET A 99 12.20 -11.74 -6.05
C MET A 99 11.42 -12.31 -7.24
N ARG A 100 12.10 -12.99 -8.16
CA ARG A 100 11.44 -13.69 -9.27
C ARG A 100 10.66 -14.90 -8.78
N SER A 101 11.22 -15.70 -7.87
CA SER A 101 10.53 -16.84 -7.26
C SER A 101 9.26 -16.38 -6.54
N LEU A 102 9.35 -15.30 -5.76
CA LEU A 102 8.20 -14.67 -5.11
C LEU A 102 7.17 -14.17 -6.14
N ALA A 103 7.59 -13.49 -7.19
CA ALA A 103 6.64 -13.02 -8.21
C ALA A 103 5.95 -14.18 -8.95
N LEU A 104 6.63 -15.32 -9.11
CA LEU A 104 6.06 -16.53 -9.70
C LEU A 104 5.13 -17.27 -8.71
N SER A 105 5.37 -17.23 -7.40
CA SER A 105 4.46 -17.83 -6.42
C SER A 105 3.14 -17.07 -6.33
N LEU A 106 3.15 -15.77 -6.61
CA LEU A 106 1.95 -14.94 -6.73
C LEU A 106 1.17 -15.19 -8.04
N ARG A 107 1.72 -16.00 -8.97
CA ARG A 107 1.06 -16.29 -10.24
C ARG A 107 -0.17 -17.17 -10.01
N GLY A 108 -1.32 -16.70 -10.47
CA GLY A 108 -2.60 -17.38 -10.27
C GLY A 108 -3.46 -16.75 -9.20
N LEU A 109 -2.89 -15.87 -8.36
CA LEU A 109 -3.66 -15.01 -7.47
C LEU A 109 -4.31 -13.88 -8.26
N GLY A 110 -5.61 -13.72 -8.04
CA GLY A 110 -6.41 -12.59 -8.45
C GLY A 110 -6.37 -11.46 -7.42
N ARG A 111 -7.10 -10.39 -7.72
CA ARG A 111 -7.23 -9.24 -6.80
C ARG A 111 -8.01 -9.60 -5.53
N ASP A 112 -8.92 -10.56 -5.65
CA ASP A 112 -9.80 -11.00 -4.56
C ASP A 112 -9.08 -11.96 -3.59
N ASP A 113 -7.89 -12.45 -3.96
CA ASP A 113 -7.04 -13.29 -3.11
C ASP A 113 -6.06 -12.47 -2.25
N VAL A 114 -6.15 -11.12 -2.30
CA VAL A 114 -5.28 -10.23 -1.55
C VAL A 114 -6.09 -9.36 -0.59
N THR A 115 -5.84 -9.58 0.70
CA THR A 115 -6.38 -8.75 1.77
C THR A 115 -5.35 -7.71 2.21
N PHE A 116 -5.79 -6.47 2.38
CA PHE A 116 -4.98 -5.41 3.00
C PHE A 116 -5.54 -5.08 4.38
N VAL A 117 -4.66 -5.14 5.39
CA VAL A 117 -4.93 -4.78 6.78
C VAL A 117 -3.85 -3.84 7.30
N THR A 118 -4.24 -2.90 8.15
CA THR A 118 -3.34 -2.02 8.89
C THR A 118 -3.24 -2.51 10.32
N ALA A 119 -2.05 -2.40 10.92
CA ALA A 119 -1.84 -2.74 12.32
C ALA A 119 -2.85 -1.96 13.21
N PRO A 120 -3.59 -2.66 14.09
CA PRO A 120 -4.57 -2.03 14.97
C PRO A 120 -3.95 -0.99 15.88
N PHE A 121 -4.59 0.17 16.04
CA PHE A 121 -4.16 1.21 16.97
C PHE A 121 -5.30 1.64 17.89
N GLY A 122 -4.99 1.82 19.17
CA GLY A 122 -5.99 2.08 20.21
C GLY A 122 -5.93 3.48 20.82
N ALA A 123 -4.76 4.11 20.86
CA ALA A 123 -4.61 5.44 21.47
C ALA A 123 -3.50 6.27 20.80
N PHE A 124 -3.68 7.58 20.86
CA PHE A 124 -2.64 8.55 20.53
C PHE A 124 -2.01 9.05 21.82
N ASP A 125 -0.68 9.19 21.81
CA ASP A 125 0.12 9.68 22.92
C ASP A 125 1.15 10.70 22.40
N SER A 126 1.95 11.30 23.28
CA SER A 126 3.01 12.21 22.88
C SER A 126 4.25 12.11 23.77
N THR A 127 5.42 12.29 23.18
CA THR A 127 6.67 12.41 23.94
C THR A 127 6.68 13.69 24.78
N SER A 128 7.58 13.78 25.77
CA SER A 128 7.83 15.01 26.52
C SER A 128 8.31 16.19 25.66
N SER A 129 8.80 15.92 24.44
CA SER A 129 9.17 16.89 23.43
C SER A 129 8.03 17.25 22.45
N GLY A 130 6.82 16.71 22.64
CA GLY A 130 5.64 17.00 21.84
C GLY A 130 5.52 16.23 20.53
N ALA A 131 6.28 15.14 20.35
CA ALA A 131 6.14 14.27 19.18
C ALA A 131 4.99 13.29 19.37
N SER A 132 4.13 13.15 18.35
CA SER A 132 2.98 12.23 18.39
C SER A 132 3.44 10.76 18.38
N ILE A 133 2.78 9.92 19.17
CA ILE A 133 2.97 8.47 19.26
C ILE A 133 1.63 7.81 18.92
N VAL A 134 1.67 6.80 18.06
CA VAL A 134 0.53 5.90 17.83
C VAL A 134 0.78 4.64 18.64
N ARG A 135 -0.12 4.33 19.58
CA ARG A 135 -0.06 3.09 20.37
C ARG A 135 -0.93 2.04 19.70
N LEU A 136 -0.33 0.89 19.42
CA LEU A 136 -1.06 -0.25 18.89
C LEU A 136 -2.12 -0.71 19.90
N ASP A 137 -3.24 -1.22 19.40
CA ASP A 137 -4.15 -2.00 20.22
C ASP A 137 -3.51 -3.37 20.43
N GLU A 138 -2.96 -3.62 21.61
CA GLU A 138 -2.18 -4.83 21.88
C GLU A 138 -3.01 -6.11 21.73
N ALA A 139 -4.28 -6.08 22.16
CA ALA A 139 -5.15 -7.24 22.12
C ALA A 139 -5.51 -7.58 20.66
N GLN A 140 -6.02 -6.61 19.92
CA GLN A 140 -6.36 -6.82 18.51
C GLN A 140 -5.11 -7.12 17.66
N SER A 141 -3.98 -6.51 17.98
CA SER A 141 -2.70 -6.80 17.30
C SER A 141 -2.28 -8.25 17.52
N GLN A 142 -2.41 -8.78 18.74
CA GLN A 142 -2.09 -10.19 19.03
C GLN A 142 -2.94 -11.15 18.19
N ASP A 143 -4.22 -10.85 18.03
CA ASP A 143 -5.12 -11.65 17.19
C ASP A 143 -4.76 -11.54 15.70
N LEU A 144 -4.40 -10.34 15.23
CA LEU A 144 -3.88 -10.15 13.87
C LEU A 144 -2.59 -10.97 13.63
N TRP A 145 -1.63 -10.92 14.56
CA TRP A 145 -0.36 -11.63 14.39
C TRP A 145 -0.53 -13.14 14.42
N THR A 146 -1.43 -13.65 15.27
CA THR A 146 -1.82 -15.07 15.28
C THR A 146 -2.40 -15.47 13.93
N ALA A 147 -3.36 -14.70 13.41
CA ALA A 147 -3.98 -14.95 12.12
C ALA A 147 -2.97 -14.93 10.95
N VAL A 148 -2.00 -14.01 10.97
CA VAL A 148 -0.90 -14.00 9.98
C VAL A 148 -0.03 -15.25 10.10
N ALA A 149 0.32 -15.65 11.32
CA ALA A 149 1.20 -16.80 11.56
C ALA A 149 0.54 -18.14 11.20
N GLU A 150 -0.78 -18.22 11.36
CA GLU A 150 -1.58 -19.43 11.09
C GLU A 150 -2.17 -19.46 9.67
N ASP A 151 -1.94 -18.42 8.86
CA ASP A 151 -2.53 -18.25 7.53
C ASP A 151 -4.08 -18.25 7.55
N ASP A 152 -4.67 -17.64 8.58
CA ASP A 152 -6.11 -17.57 8.82
C ASP A 152 -6.59 -16.12 9.06
N ILE A 153 -6.25 -15.25 8.11
CA ILE A 153 -6.69 -13.85 8.11
C ILE A 153 -8.21 -13.75 8.04
N ASP A 154 -8.90 -14.70 7.42
CA ASP A 154 -10.36 -14.69 7.32
C ASP A 154 -11.03 -14.81 8.70
N SER A 155 -10.50 -15.63 9.60
CA SER A 155 -10.98 -15.67 11.00
C SER A 155 -10.83 -14.32 11.68
N TYR A 156 -9.69 -13.66 11.55
CA TYR A 156 -9.50 -12.29 12.09
C TYR A 156 -10.51 -11.30 11.49
N LEU A 157 -10.70 -11.30 10.16
CA LEU A 157 -11.65 -10.43 9.49
C LEU A 157 -13.10 -10.70 9.89
N SER A 158 -13.45 -11.95 10.21
CA SER A 158 -14.79 -12.34 10.66
C SER A 158 -15.13 -11.75 12.04
N VAL A 159 -14.12 -11.58 12.89
CA VAL A 159 -14.27 -11.00 14.23
C VAL A 159 -14.31 -9.48 14.16
N TYR A 160 -13.40 -8.85 13.40
CA TYR A 160 -13.19 -7.40 13.45
C TYR A 160 -13.84 -6.61 12.31
N GLY A 161 -14.24 -7.23 11.20
CA GLY A 161 -15.00 -6.57 10.13
C GLY A 161 -14.33 -5.33 9.53
N GLU A 162 -14.98 -4.16 9.67
CA GLU A 162 -14.39 -2.85 9.29
C GLU A 162 -13.37 -2.34 10.34
N GLY A 163 -13.50 -2.78 11.59
CA GLY A 163 -12.54 -2.49 12.67
C GLY A 163 -11.21 -3.22 12.51
N ALA A 164 -11.08 -4.14 11.54
CA ALA A 164 -9.85 -4.88 11.23
C ALA A 164 -8.69 -4.01 10.69
N GLY A 165 -8.86 -2.69 10.62
CA GLY A 165 -7.94 -1.80 9.94
C GLY A 165 -7.94 -2.02 8.42
N ARG A 166 -9.10 -2.41 7.85
CA ARG A 166 -9.24 -2.51 6.39
C ARG A 166 -8.91 -1.15 5.77
N LEU A 167 -8.09 -1.17 4.72
CA LEU A 167 -7.76 0.05 4.00
C LEU A 167 -9.05 0.72 3.51
N PRO A 168 -9.21 2.06 3.66
CA PRO A 168 -10.34 2.76 3.09
C PRO A 168 -10.47 2.47 1.59
N ALA A 169 -11.70 2.56 1.05
CA ALA A 169 -11.87 2.40 -0.37
C ALA A 169 -11.04 3.48 -1.10
N PRO A 170 -10.60 3.27 -2.35
CA PRO A 170 -9.71 4.21 -3.03
C PRO A 170 -10.31 5.61 -3.15
N LYS A 171 -11.65 5.69 -3.18
CA LYS A 171 -12.45 6.92 -3.19
C LYS A 171 -12.48 7.68 -1.87
N ASP A 172 -12.18 6.99 -0.77
CA ASP A 172 -12.27 7.50 0.61
C ASP A 172 -10.88 7.83 1.17
N ILE A 173 -9.81 7.65 0.37
CA ILE A 173 -8.43 8.01 0.73
C ILE A 173 -8.28 9.50 0.50
N GLY A 174 -8.11 10.29 1.57
CA GLY A 174 -8.07 11.77 1.56
C GLY A 174 -6.70 12.32 1.91
#